data_AF-F2IA37-F1
#
_entry.id   AF-F2IA37-F1
#
_cell.length_a   1.000
_cell.length_b   1.000
_cell.length_c   1.000
_cell.angle_alpha   90.00
_cell.angle_beta   90.00
_cell.angle_gamma   90.00
#
_symmetry.space_group_name_H-M   'P 1'
#
loop_
_entity.id
_entity.type
_entity.pdbx_description
1 polymer ?
#
loop_
_entity_poly.entity_id
_entity_poly.type
_entity_poly.pdbx_seq_one_letter_code
_entity_poly.pdbx_strand_id
1 'polypeptide(L)'
;MNKDQLNMNKPVDIKSINLSQECSVCDSLAAKILIVEPNGYPNEAVKWSLDDLSDYEKYRNFDSNYLIYSGPGGSNGNIGDAIDEERKTKLINAFTAPFNEVNIREQFYDMAGYCVECQNFYCSKHWNTSSQGYGKCPQGHGKSLDPHWSPNS
;
A
#
# COMPACT_ATOMS: atom_id res chain seq x y z
N MET A 1 12.75 -14.19 40.65
CA MET A 1 11.65 -14.56 39.73
C MET A 1 12.04 -14.09 38.33
N ASN A 2 12.26 -15.03 37.41
CA ASN A 2 12.58 -14.74 36.01
C ASN A 2 11.41 -14.02 35.33
N LYS A 3 11.71 -12.98 34.56
CA LYS A 3 10.73 -12.23 33.74
C LYS A 3 10.54 -12.83 32.34
N ASP A 4 11.18 -13.96 32.04
CA ASP A 4 11.28 -14.50 30.67
C ASP A 4 10.26 -15.60 30.31
N GLN A 5 9.10 -15.67 30.97
CA GLN A 5 8.09 -16.71 30.68
C GLN A 5 6.64 -16.24 30.80
N LEU A 6 6.28 -15.15 30.13
CA LEU A 6 4.88 -14.92 29.73
C LEU A 6 4.76 -15.18 28.22
N ASN A 7 4.23 -16.36 27.89
CA ASN A 7 3.71 -16.84 26.61
C ASN A 7 3.61 -15.78 25.50
N MET A 8 4.39 -15.91 24.42
CA MET A 8 4.08 -16.71 23.24
C MET A 8 2.70 -16.39 22.63
N ASN A 9 2.75 -15.55 21.58
CA ASN A 9 1.73 -15.29 20.56
C ASN A 9 0.34 -14.92 21.08
N LYS A 10 0.08 -13.61 21.27
CA LYS A 10 -1.30 -13.11 21.10
C LYS A 10 -1.74 -13.55 19.70
N PRO A 11 -2.79 -14.39 19.55
CA PRO A 11 -3.24 -14.79 18.22
C PRO A 11 -3.71 -13.53 17.48
N VAL A 12 -2.97 -13.15 16.45
CA VAL A 12 -3.37 -12.10 15.52
C VAL A 12 -4.33 -12.72 14.50
N ASP A 13 -5.55 -12.21 14.46
CA ASP A 13 -6.54 -12.66 13.48
C ASP A 13 -6.25 -11.96 12.15
N ILE A 14 -5.55 -12.68 11.27
CA ILE A 14 -5.12 -12.14 9.98
C ILE A 14 -6.33 -12.09 9.04
N LYS A 15 -6.78 -10.87 8.76
CA LYS A 15 -7.94 -10.61 7.89
C LYS A 15 -7.60 -9.43 6.98
N SER A 16 -6.84 -9.74 5.93
CA SER A 16 -6.46 -8.72 4.95
C SER A 16 -6.50 -9.24 3.52
N ILE A 17 -6.97 -8.38 2.63
CA ILE A 17 -6.97 -8.58 1.18
C ILE A 17 -5.71 -7.90 0.64
N ASN A 18 -4.87 -8.66 -0.05
CA ASN A 18 -3.68 -8.14 -0.70
C ASN A 18 -3.96 -7.82 -2.17
N LEU A 19 -3.88 -6.53 -2.52
CA LEU A 19 -4.08 -6.02 -3.89
C LEU A 19 -2.77 -5.59 -4.56
N SER A 20 -1.64 -5.79 -3.87
CA SER A 20 -0.31 -5.37 -4.33
C SER A 20 0.05 -6.05 -5.64
N GLN A 21 0.66 -5.29 -6.56
CA GLN A 21 1.16 -5.79 -7.83
C GLN A 21 2.68 -5.86 -7.80
N GLU A 22 3.25 -6.80 -8.55
CA GLU A 22 4.70 -6.97 -8.65
C GLU A 22 5.28 -6.04 -9.71
N CYS A 23 6.51 -5.61 -9.49
CA CYS A 23 7.26 -4.85 -10.47
C CYS A 23 7.70 -5.77 -11.62
N SER A 24 7.35 -5.43 -12.85
CA SER A 24 7.68 -6.21 -14.05
C SER A 24 9.19 -6.29 -14.40
N VAL A 25 10.08 -5.85 -13.51
CA VAL A 25 11.54 -5.87 -13.69
C VAL A 25 12.25 -6.71 -12.63
N CYS A 26 11.77 -6.68 -11.38
CA CYS A 26 12.49 -7.29 -10.26
C CYS A 26 11.59 -8.01 -9.25
N ASP A 27 10.32 -8.20 -9.57
CA ASP A 27 9.32 -8.96 -8.81
C ASP A 27 9.03 -8.44 -7.39
N SER A 28 9.75 -7.40 -6.93
CA SER A 28 9.40 -6.65 -5.72
C SER A 28 8.05 -5.97 -5.90
N LEU A 29 7.32 -5.73 -4.80
CA LEU A 29 6.07 -4.97 -4.85
C LEU A 29 6.27 -3.60 -5.53
N ALA A 30 5.42 -3.30 -6.51
CA ALA A 30 5.34 -1.99 -7.13
C ALA A 30 4.79 -0.95 -6.14
N ALA A 31 3.75 -1.36 -5.43
CA ALA A 31 3.22 -0.71 -4.24
C ALA A 31 2.64 -1.78 -3.31
N LYS A 32 2.71 -1.55 -2.01
CA LYS A 32 1.97 -2.31 -1.00
C LYS A 32 0.56 -1.75 -0.91
N ILE A 33 -0.44 -2.59 -1.13
CA ILE A 33 -1.86 -2.24 -1.06
C ILE A 33 -2.57 -3.36 -0.30
N LEU A 34 -2.90 -3.11 0.97
CA LEU A 34 -3.64 -4.05 1.80
C LEU A 34 -4.94 -3.41 2.28
N ILE A 35 -6.04 -4.14 2.15
CA ILE A 35 -7.28 -3.81 2.85
C ILE A 35 -7.36 -4.72 4.05
N VAL A 36 -7.30 -4.16 5.25
CA VAL A 36 -7.44 -4.92 6.50
C VAL A 36 -8.87 -4.76 6.99
N GLU A 37 -9.56 -5.87 7.19
CA GLU A 37 -10.98 -5.91 7.56
C GLU A 37 -11.21 -5.56 9.03
N PRO A 38 -12.47 -5.29 9.44
CA PRO A 38 -12.81 -5.12 10.84
C PRO A 38 -12.35 -6.29 11.69
N ASN A 39 -11.94 -5.99 12.92
CA ASN A 39 -11.45 -6.97 13.89
C ASN A 39 -10.22 -7.77 13.39
N GLY A 40 -9.42 -7.19 12.49
CA GLY A 40 -8.36 -7.88 11.76
C GLY A 40 -6.99 -7.21 11.82
N TYR A 41 -5.97 -8.00 11.47
CA TYR A 41 -4.57 -7.59 11.33
C TYR A 41 -4.07 -7.87 9.91
N PRO A 42 -3.11 -7.09 9.37
CA PRO A 42 -2.45 -7.39 8.12
C PRO A 42 -1.54 -8.62 8.24
N ASN A 43 -1.27 -9.32 7.14
CA ASN A 43 -0.45 -10.54 7.10
C ASN A 43 0.92 -10.42 7.80
N GLU A 44 1.54 -9.23 7.77
CA GLU A 44 2.83 -8.96 8.38
C GLU A 44 2.81 -8.86 9.91
N ALA A 45 1.62 -8.72 10.51
CA ALA A 45 1.47 -8.60 11.96
C ALA A 45 1.96 -9.83 12.74
N VAL A 46 2.08 -10.98 12.07
CA VAL A 46 2.68 -12.19 12.65
C VAL A 46 4.14 -12.00 13.09
N LYS A 47 4.82 -10.95 12.59
CA LYS A 47 6.22 -10.63 12.92
C LYS A 47 6.36 -9.37 13.78
N TRP A 48 5.25 -8.73 14.14
CA TRP A 48 5.27 -7.49 14.91
C TRP A 48 5.71 -7.73 16.35
N SER A 49 6.38 -6.72 16.91
CA SER A 49 6.67 -6.70 18.34
C SER A 49 5.39 -6.47 19.15
N LEU A 50 5.46 -6.68 20.47
CA LEU A 50 4.33 -6.35 21.35
C LEU A 50 4.02 -4.84 21.34
N ASP A 51 5.03 -4.00 21.17
CA ASP A 51 4.86 -2.55 21.09
C ASP A 51 4.13 -2.16 19.80
N ASP A 52 4.51 -2.75 18.66
CA ASP A 52 3.83 -2.56 17.38
C ASP A 52 2.35 -2.99 17.44
N LEU A 53 2.07 -4.14 18.07
CA LEU A 53 0.70 -4.62 18.29
C LEU A 53 -0.10 -3.69 19.19
N SER A 54 0.51 -3.19 20.27
CA SER A 54 -0.11 -2.26 21.20
C SER A 54 -0.43 -0.92 20.53
N ASP A 55 0.49 -0.37 19.75
CA ASP A 55 0.27 0.87 19.02
C ASP A 55 -0.81 0.69 17.95
N TYR A 56 -0.79 -0.42 17.23
CA TYR A 56 -1.83 -0.74 16.26
C TYR A 56 -3.21 -0.83 16.91
N GLU A 57 -3.32 -1.50 18.05
CA GLU A 57 -4.57 -1.61 18.81
C GLU A 57 -5.07 -0.28 19.35
N LYS A 58 -4.15 0.59 19.75
CA LYS A 58 -4.45 1.90 20.32
C LYS A 58 -4.93 2.91 19.28
N TYR A 59 -4.33 2.93 18.09
CA TYR A 59 -4.57 3.98 17.09
C TYR A 59 -5.55 3.59 15.98
N ARG A 60 -5.90 2.31 15.87
CA ARG A 60 -6.84 1.81 14.87
C ARG A 60 -8.27 1.71 15.44
N ASN A 61 -9.25 2.08 14.64
CA ASN A 61 -10.64 1.70 14.88
C ASN A 61 -10.91 0.30 14.34
N PHE A 62 -11.14 -0.69 15.23
CA PHE A 62 -11.34 -2.09 14.84
C PHE A 62 -12.70 -2.38 14.20
N ASP A 63 -13.65 -1.45 14.25
CA ASP A 63 -14.95 -1.62 13.59
C ASP A 63 -14.93 -1.21 12.11
N SER A 64 -13.82 -0.67 11.61
CA SER A 64 -13.69 -0.16 10.24
C SER A 64 -12.73 -0.98 9.39
N ASN A 65 -12.96 -0.98 8.08
CA ASN A 65 -11.94 -1.38 7.11
C ASN A 65 -10.84 -0.32 7.09
N TYR A 66 -9.60 -0.73 6.87
CA TYR A 66 -8.47 0.18 6.69
C TYR A 66 -7.69 -0.17 5.43
N LEU A 67 -7.20 0.87 4.77
CA LEU A 67 -6.22 0.76 3.69
C LEU A 67 -4.81 1.02 4.24
N ILE A 68 -3.91 0.06 4.08
CA ILE A 68 -2.47 0.27 4.22
C ILE A 68 -1.88 0.40 2.82
N TYR A 69 -1.29 1.56 2.56
CA TYR A 69 -0.70 1.93 1.28
C TYR A 69 0.75 2.39 1.43
N SER A 70 1.62 1.87 0.58
CA SER A 70 2.99 2.39 0.39
C SER A 70 3.41 2.17 -1.06
N GLY A 71 3.57 3.26 -1.82
CA GLY A 71 3.90 3.22 -3.23
C GLY A 71 4.92 4.29 -3.63
N PRO A 72 5.15 4.47 -4.94
CA PRO A 72 6.23 5.32 -5.45
C PRO A 72 6.17 6.79 -5.02
N GLY A 73 4.97 7.34 -4.83
CA GLY A 73 4.75 8.74 -4.50
C GLY A 73 4.44 9.01 -3.02
N GLY A 74 4.26 7.97 -2.19
CA GLY A 74 3.94 8.17 -0.77
C GLY A 74 3.41 6.94 -0.06
N SER A 75 3.09 7.12 1.22
CA SER A 75 2.51 6.08 2.08
C SER A 75 1.57 6.70 3.13
N ASN A 76 0.68 5.89 3.70
CA ASN A 76 -0.16 6.30 4.84
C ASN A 76 0.25 5.63 6.16
N GLY A 77 1.54 5.27 6.26
CA GLY A 77 2.11 4.67 7.46
C GLY A 77 1.65 3.23 7.73
N ASN A 78 2.06 2.69 8.88
CA ASN A 78 1.83 1.28 9.22
C ASN A 78 0.41 1.01 9.76
N ILE A 79 -0.27 2.03 10.30
CA ILE A 79 -1.67 1.90 10.75
C ILE A 79 -2.62 1.94 9.54
N GLY A 80 -2.30 2.76 8.54
CA GLY A 80 -3.16 3.04 7.40
C GLY A 80 -4.30 3.99 7.75
N ASP A 81 -5.23 4.13 6.81
CA ASP A 81 -6.40 5.01 6.94
C ASP A 81 -7.69 4.20 6.92
N ALA A 82 -8.68 4.64 7.71
CA ALA A 82 -10.03 4.07 7.66
C ALA A 82 -10.67 4.32 6.28
N ILE A 83 -11.33 3.30 5.73
CA ILE A 83 -12.09 3.37 4.49
C ILE A 83 -13.48 2.78 4.69
N ASP A 84 -14.46 3.27 3.91
CA ASP A 84 -15.80 2.69 3.86
C ASP A 84 -15.87 1.51 2.86
N GLU A 85 -17.02 0.84 2.84
CA GLU A 85 -17.29 -0.32 1.95
C GLU A 85 -17.29 0.07 0.47
N GLU A 86 -17.70 1.29 0.13
CA GLU A 86 -17.68 1.79 -1.25
C GLU A 86 -16.24 1.92 -1.75
N ARG A 87 -15.37 2.55 -0.96
CA ARG A 87 -13.94 2.69 -1.27
C ARG A 87 -13.24 1.34 -1.29
N LYS A 88 -13.56 0.41 -0.38
CA LYS A 88 -13.08 -0.98 -0.41
C LYS A 88 -13.41 -1.65 -1.75
N THR A 89 -14.66 -1.54 -2.20
CA THR A 89 -15.11 -2.13 -3.47
C THR A 89 -14.39 -1.50 -4.67
N LYS A 90 -14.26 -0.16 -4.69
CA LYS A 90 -13.54 0.57 -5.74
C LYS A 90 -12.06 0.16 -5.83
N LEU A 91 -11.39 -0.02 -4.68
CA LEU A 91 -10.00 -0.51 -4.63
C LEU A 91 -9.89 -1.92 -5.21
N ILE A 92 -10.74 -2.86 -4.79
CA ILE A 92 -10.72 -4.23 -5.33
C ILE A 92 -10.92 -4.22 -6.84
N ASN A 93 -11.88 -3.45 -7.34
CA ASN A 93 -12.16 -3.35 -8.78
C ASN A 93 -10.99 -2.71 -9.56
N ALA A 94 -10.33 -1.70 -9.00
CA ALA A 94 -9.20 -1.03 -9.65
C ALA A 94 -7.97 -1.95 -9.83
N PHE A 95 -7.78 -2.90 -8.92
CA PHE A 95 -6.63 -3.81 -8.90
C PHE A 95 -6.98 -5.25 -9.29
N THR A 96 -8.13 -5.46 -9.92
CA THR A 96 -8.51 -6.74 -10.56
C THR A 96 -8.33 -6.62 -12.06
N ALA A 97 -7.62 -7.57 -12.68
CA ALA A 97 -7.43 -7.57 -14.13
C ALA A 97 -8.77 -7.79 -14.86
N PRO A 98 -8.99 -7.16 -16.04
CA PRO A 98 -8.10 -6.24 -16.74
C PRO A 98 -7.99 -4.87 -16.05
N PHE A 99 -6.77 -4.35 -15.95
CA PHE A 99 -6.52 -3.07 -15.29
C PHE A 99 -7.08 -1.90 -16.10
N ASN A 100 -7.75 -0.98 -15.40
CA ASN A 100 -8.27 0.25 -15.97
C ASN A 100 -7.56 1.45 -15.33
N GLU A 101 -6.90 2.26 -16.15
CA GLU A 101 -6.09 3.40 -15.70
C GLU A 101 -6.90 4.46 -14.96
N VAL A 102 -8.16 4.68 -15.35
CA VAL A 102 -9.05 5.66 -14.70
C VAL A 102 -9.37 5.18 -13.29
N ASN A 103 -9.78 3.93 -13.14
CA ASN A 103 -10.10 3.35 -11.84
C ASN A 103 -8.91 3.40 -10.89
N ILE A 104 -7.70 3.04 -11.37
CA ILE A 104 -6.47 3.09 -10.56
C ILE A 104 -6.13 4.53 -10.16
N ARG A 105 -6.22 5.47 -11.10
CA ARG A 105 -5.91 6.90 -10.86
C ARG A 105 -6.87 7.55 -9.86
N GLU A 106 -8.13 7.14 -9.84
CA GLU A 106 -9.10 7.56 -8.82
C GLU A 106 -8.75 7.03 -7.42
N GLN A 107 -7.97 5.94 -7.34
CA GLN A 107 -7.52 5.42 -6.05
C GLN A 107 -6.22 6.10 -5.58
N PHE A 108 -5.23 6.23 -6.47
CA PHE A 108 -3.90 6.71 -6.10
C PHE A 108 -3.34 7.69 -7.14
N TYR A 109 -2.79 8.81 -6.68
CA TYR A 109 -2.17 9.80 -7.56
C TYR A 109 -1.00 9.18 -8.34
N ASP A 110 -0.02 8.58 -7.68
CA ASP A 110 1.08 7.87 -8.35
C ASP A 110 0.63 6.60 -9.12
N MET A 111 -0.68 6.31 -9.15
CA MET A 111 -1.31 5.12 -9.72
C MET A 111 -0.72 3.81 -9.20
N ALA A 112 -0.20 3.81 -7.96
CA ALA A 112 0.44 2.65 -7.35
C ALA A 112 1.55 2.01 -8.23
N GLY A 113 2.25 2.83 -9.02
CA GLY A 113 3.31 2.38 -9.91
C GLY A 113 2.85 1.84 -11.28
N TYR A 114 1.57 1.92 -11.62
CA TYR A 114 1.08 1.54 -12.95
C TYR A 114 1.57 2.50 -14.05
N CYS A 115 2.08 1.96 -15.15
CA CYS A 115 2.40 2.69 -16.37
C CYS A 115 1.35 2.37 -17.42
N VAL A 116 0.56 3.37 -17.83
CA VAL A 116 -0.55 3.22 -18.79
C VAL A 116 -0.05 2.70 -20.14
N GLU A 117 1.04 3.29 -20.64
CA GLU A 117 1.60 2.94 -21.95
C GLU A 117 2.20 1.52 -21.98
N CYS A 118 2.81 1.09 -20.88
CA CYS A 118 3.36 -0.27 -20.77
C CYS A 118 2.32 -1.31 -20.33
N GLN A 119 1.19 -0.88 -19.78
CA GLN A 119 0.21 -1.73 -19.07
C GLN A 119 0.86 -2.63 -18.00
N ASN A 120 1.84 -2.08 -17.29
CA ASN A 120 2.68 -2.81 -16.34
C ASN A 120 2.90 -1.99 -15.07
N PHE A 121 3.23 -2.67 -13.97
CA PHE A 121 3.55 -2.04 -12.69
C PHE A 121 5.06 -1.98 -12.47
N TYR A 122 5.54 -0.87 -11.91
CA TYR A 122 6.94 -0.68 -11.55
C TYR A 122 7.08 -0.17 -10.12
N CYS A 123 8.07 -0.67 -9.39
CA CYS A 123 8.40 -0.17 -8.06
C CYS A 123 9.07 1.21 -8.12
N SER A 124 9.14 1.90 -6.99
CA SER A 124 9.75 3.24 -6.88
C SER A 124 11.14 3.31 -7.53
N LYS A 125 11.98 2.29 -7.31
CA LYS A 125 13.31 2.17 -7.92
C LYS A 125 13.26 2.18 -9.45
N HIS A 126 12.34 1.43 -10.05
CA HIS A 126 12.22 1.32 -11.51
C HIS A 126 11.35 2.41 -12.14
N TRP A 127 10.64 3.20 -11.34
CA TRP A 127 10.13 4.51 -11.73
C TRP A 127 11.20 5.60 -11.73
N ASN A 128 12.45 5.30 -11.33
CA ASN A 128 13.59 6.21 -11.34
C ASN A 128 13.20 7.63 -10.90
N THR A 129 12.55 7.71 -9.74
CA THR A 129 11.97 8.95 -9.23
C THR A 129 13.07 9.97 -8.96
N SER A 130 13.00 11.11 -9.64
CA SER A 130 13.85 12.26 -9.34
C SER A 130 13.46 12.89 -7.99
N SER A 131 14.36 13.69 -7.42
CA SER A 131 14.09 14.45 -6.19
C SER A 131 12.92 15.44 -6.31
N GLN A 132 12.44 15.71 -7.53
CA GLN A 132 11.32 16.61 -7.80
C GLN A 132 9.99 15.88 -7.93
N GLY A 133 9.88 14.60 -7.58
CA GLY A 133 8.59 13.87 -7.63
C GLY A 133 8.13 13.47 -9.03
N TYR A 134 8.94 13.69 -10.06
CA TYR A 134 8.74 13.13 -11.41
C TYR A 134 9.51 11.82 -11.57
N GLY A 135 8.87 10.78 -12.12
CA GLY A 135 9.49 9.49 -12.41
C GLY A 135 9.38 9.09 -13.88
N LYS A 136 10.29 8.22 -14.33
CA LYS A 136 10.25 7.53 -15.63
C LYS A 136 10.31 6.03 -15.45
N CYS A 137 9.42 5.31 -16.11
CA CYS A 137 9.48 3.85 -16.14
C CYS A 137 10.69 3.38 -16.99
N PRO A 138 11.02 2.08 -16.99
CA PRO A 138 12.15 1.54 -17.76
C PRO A 138 12.05 1.75 -19.27
N GLN A 139 10.83 1.96 -19.79
CA GLN A 139 10.59 2.27 -21.21
C GLN A 139 10.66 3.77 -21.53
N GLY A 140 10.91 4.62 -20.53
CA GLY A 140 11.10 6.06 -20.71
C GLY A 140 9.84 6.92 -20.57
N HIS A 141 8.66 6.31 -20.42
CA HIS A 141 7.41 7.03 -20.16
C HIS A 141 7.46 7.69 -18.77
N GLY A 142 7.20 8.99 -18.71
CA GLY A 142 7.33 9.74 -17.48
C GLY A 142 6.01 10.30 -16.97
N LYS A 143 5.89 10.43 -15.65
CA LYS A 143 4.73 11.05 -14.99
C LYS A 143 5.12 11.69 -13.67
N SER A 144 4.31 12.63 -13.21
CA SER A 144 4.37 13.08 -11.82
C SER A 144 3.87 11.96 -10.91
N LEU A 145 4.64 11.68 -9.85
CA LEU A 145 4.31 10.76 -8.77
C LEU A 145 3.97 11.50 -7.49
N ASP A 146 4.39 12.75 -7.36
CA ASP A 146 4.09 13.61 -6.23
C ASP A 146 2.84 14.48 -6.53
N PRO A 147 1.77 14.38 -5.72
CA PRO A 147 0.59 15.25 -5.86
C PRO A 147 0.90 16.74 -5.65
N HIS A 148 2.02 17.08 -5.00
CA HIS A 148 2.46 18.45 -4.74
C HIS A 148 3.42 19.00 -5.80
N TRP A 149 3.73 18.23 -6.85
CA TRP A 149 4.70 18.67 -7.85
C TRP A 149 4.24 19.91 -8.64
N SER A 150 5.15 20.87 -8.76
CA SER A 150 5.07 21.99 -9.70
C SER A 150 6.40 22.11 -10.47
N PRO A 151 6.38 22.16 -11.82
CA PRO A 151 7.60 22.21 -12.65
C PRO A 151 8.45 23.47 -12.49
N ASN A 152 7.98 24.50 -11.76
CA ASN A 152 8.64 25.80 -11.63
C ASN A 152 8.88 26.22 -10.17
N SER A 153 9.19 25.27 -9.28
CA SER A 153 9.51 25.57 -7.87
C SER A 153 10.95 26.03 -7.69
#